data_AF-A0A958IZF0-F1
#
_entry.id   AF-A0A958IZF0-F1
#
_cell.length_a   1.000
_cell.length_b   1.000
_cell.length_c   1.000
_cell.angle_alpha   90.00
_cell.angle_beta   90.00
_cell.angle_gamma   90.00
#
_symmetry.space_group_name_H-M   'P 1'
#
loop_
_entity.id
_entity.type
_entity.pdbx_description
1 polymer ?
#
loop_
_entity_poly.entity_id
_entity_poly.type
_entity_poly.pdbx_seq_one_letter_code
_entity_poly.pdbx_strand_id
1 'polypeptide(L)'
;GVDGLPISFNSAFVHNQLVVQILPPDDFPWLTIYPKNGKIYPGEIQTVQLAFRNSDVPPQFSGMFQVYNNSSIGAILDIPISIQSTEIDQHLLNIKVLLEGAISGEIMRTDLADQMILPMQQPFSGLPWEYRSSESIAIMPENVTDWVLVTLSPDAGGTNIAAQRAGLLTRDGQITDVDGQTPLMFGHLAWGEYFIRIDHRNHLPVSSRLPVRIDSNIVNYDFSTAGTFAIERAQIEIDNGVWAMRSGDATGDAGIDIRDKINGWQLQKGAVNGYFSADFNLDGKVDSVDVAIWRKNNGISAIDFSGEN
;
A
#
# COMPACT_ATOMS: atom_id res chain seq x y z
N GLY A 1 8.54 9.32 -21.89
CA GLY A 1 9.39 9.68 -23.05
C GLY A 1 8.70 9.27 -24.33
N VAL A 2 9.10 9.81 -25.47
CA VAL A 2 8.62 9.37 -26.80
C VAL A 2 9.66 8.41 -27.38
N ASP A 3 9.75 7.19 -26.84
CA ASP A 3 10.64 6.17 -27.39
C ASP A 3 9.89 5.38 -28.47
N GLY A 4 9.88 5.94 -29.68
CA GLY A 4 9.35 5.25 -30.85
C GLY A 4 10.36 4.23 -31.36
N LEU A 5 9.96 2.95 -31.45
CA LEU A 5 10.71 1.92 -32.17
C LEU A 5 10.57 2.15 -33.68
N PRO A 6 11.66 2.43 -34.43
CA PRO A 6 11.58 2.51 -35.88
C PRO A 6 11.57 1.11 -36.49
N ILE A 7 10.45 0.70 -37.07
CA ILE A 7 10.34 -0.53 -37.86
C ILE A 7 10.51 -0.16 -39.34
N SER A 8 11.47 -0.79 -40.03
CA SER A 8 11.75 -0.59 -41.46
C SER A 8 11.54 -1.89 -42.24
N PHE A 9 10.84 -1.83 -43.37
CA PHE A 9 10.68 -2.95 -44.30
C PHE A 9 11.63 -2.79 -45.49
N ASN A 10 12.14 -3.89 -46.06
CA ASN A 10 12.96 -3.85 -47.28
C ASN A 10 12.32 -4.65 -48.42
N SER A 11 12.85 -4.45 -49.64
CA SER A 11 12.32 -5.00 -50.89
C SER A 11 12.36 -6.53 -51.01
N ALA A 12 12.92 -7.26 -50.03
CA ALA A 12 12.95 -8.72 -50.07
C ALA A 12 11.61 -9.38 -49.70
N PHE A 13 10.65 -8.62 -49.13
CA PHE A 13 9.39 -9.16 -48.60
C PHE A 13 8.11 -8.66 -49.31
N VAL A 14 8.21 -7.71 -50.24
CA VAL A 14 7.04 -7.00 -50.80
C VAL A 14 7.04 -7.07 -52.34
N HIS A 15 6.15 -7.87 -52.91
CA HIS A 15 6.02 -8.02 -54.37
C HIS A 15 4.83 -7.23 -54.99
N ASN A 16 3.87 -6.73 -54.20
CA ASN A 16 2.71 -5.93 -54.66
C ASN A 16 2.32 -4.84 -53.64
N GLN A 17 1.49 -3.85 -54.04
CA GLN A 17 0.98 -2.78 -53.17
C GLN A 17 0.37 -3.36 -51.88
N LEU A 18 1.02 -3.12 -50.73
CA LEU A 18 0.58 -3.57 -49.42
C LEU A 18 -0.37 -2.54 -48.83
N VAL A 19 -1.63 -2.92 -48.61
CA VAL A 19 -2.51 -2.22 -47.66
C VAL A 19 -2.23 -2.83 -46.30
N VAL A 20 -1.75 -2.02 -45.37
CA VAL A 20 -1.43 -2.45 -44.01
C VAL A 20 -2.48 -1.88 -43.07
N GLN A 21 -3.08 -2.75 -42.27
CA GLN A 21 -3.87 -2.36 -41.11
C GLN A 21 -3.03 -2.60 -39.86
N ILE A 22 -2.91 -1.59 -39.01
CA ILE A 22 -2.14 -1.66 -37.77
C ILE A 22 -3.12 -1.41 -36.64
N LEU A 23 -3.57 -2.50 -36.02
CA LEU A 23 -4.46 -2.45 -34.87
C LEU A 23 -3.65 -2.74 -33.60
N PRO A 24 -3.78 -1.94 -32.53
CA PRO A 24 -3.51 -2.51 -31.22
C PRO A 24 -4.51 -3.67 -31.01
N PRO A 25 -4.12 -4.76 -30.36
CA PRO A 25 -5.09 -5.72 -29.85
C PRO A 25 -6.15 -4.96 -29.04
N ASP A 26 -7.42 -5.34 -29.18
CA ASP A 26 -8.57 -4.68 -28.51
C ASP A 26 -8.44 -4.64 -26.96
N ASP A 27 -7.42 -5.31 -26.42
CA ASP A 27 -7.11 -5.46 -25.00
C ASP A 27 -6.14 -4.40 -24.42
N PHE A 28 -5.63 -3.44 -25.20
CA PHE A 28 -4.62 -2.46 -24.73
C PHE A 28 -5.02 -0.98 -24.91
N PRO A 29 -5.96 -0.46 -24.10
CA PRO A 29 -6.47 0.91 -24.21
C PRO A 29 -5.43 2.00 -23.93
N TRP A 30 -4.31 1.64 -23.29
CA TRP A 30 -3.20 2.53 -22.94
C TRP A 30 -2.18 2.75 -24.08
N LEU A 31 -2.27 1.98 -25.16
CA LEU A 31 -1.35 2.06 -26.31
C LEU A 31 -2.00 2.76 -27.50
N THR A 32 -1.43 3.90 -27.90
CA THR A 32 -1.81 4.63 -29.11
C THR A 32 -0.85 4.30 -30.26
N ILE A 33 -1.40 4.03 -31.45
CA ILE A 33 -0.63 3.71 -32.66
C ILE A 33 -0.97 4.70 -33.78
N TYR A 34 0.05 5.18 -34.50
CA TYR A 34 -0.11 6.06 -35.65
C TYR A 34 0.92 5.78 -36.76
N PRO A 35 0.52 5.67 -38.04
CA PRO A 35 -0.86 5.65 -38.54
C PRO A 35 -1.51 4.27 -38.32
N LYS A 36 -2.84 4.23 -38.13
CA LYS A 36 -3.60 2.97 -37.95
C LYS A 36 -3.80 2.18 -39.25
N ASN A 37 -3.54 2.82 -40.39
CA ASN A 37 -3.61 2.22 -41.72
C ASN A 37 -2.68 2.99 -42.68
N GLY A 38 -2.27 2.34 -43.77
CA GLY A 38 -1.43 2.97 -44.78
C GLY A 38 -1.25 2.10 -46.02
N LYS A 39 -0.63 2.68 -47.06
CA LYS A 39 -0.15 1.96 -48.25
C LYS A 39 1.36 2.03 -48.27
N ILE A 40 2.01 0.89 -48.45
CA ILE A 40 3.47 0.82 -48.61
C ILE A 40 3.75 0.39 -50.04
N TYR A 41 4.43 1.25 -50.81
CA TYR A 41 4.86 0.92 -52.16
C TYR A 41 6.21 0.17 -52.14
N PRO A 42 6.52 -0.63 -53.17
CA PRO A 42 7.80 -1.33 -53.24
C PRO A 42 9.00 -0.37 -53.09
N GLY A 43 9.85 -0.64 -52.10
CA GLY A 43 11.04 0.17 -51.81
C GLY A 43 10.79 1.36 -50.87
N GLU A 44 9.56 1.58 -50.40
CA GLU A 44 9.24 2.63 -49.45
C GLU A 44 9.28 2.15 -47.99
N ILE A 45 9.53 3.09 -47.09
CA ILE A 45 9.53 2.89 -45.63
C ILE A 45 8.36 3.67 -45.06
N GLN A 46 7.52 3.01 -44.27
CA GLN A 46 6.47 3.64 -43.47
C GLN A 46 6.84 3.55 -42.00
N THR A 47 7.09 4.69 -41.35
CA THR A 47 7.29 4.74 -39.90
C THR A 47 5.95 4.57 -39.18
N VAL A 48 5.95 3.76 -38.13
CA VAL A 48 4.83 3.58 -37.20
C VAL A 48 5.27 4.12 -35.84
N GLN A 49 4.50 5.04 -35.29
CA GLN A 49 4.70 5.58 -33.95
C GLN A 49 3.81 4.85 -32.96
N LEU A 50 4.42 4.40 -31.88
CA LEU A 50 3.75 3.88 -30.68
C LEU A 50 3.88 4.94 -29.58
N ALA A 51 2.78 5.26 -28.92
CA ALA A 51 2.73 6.22 -27.83
C ALA A 51 1.91 5.66 -26.66
N PHE A 52 2.41 5.86 -25.44
CA PHE A 52 1.76 5.47 -24.19
C PHE A 52 2.14 6.48 -23.10
N ARG A 53 1.36 6.53 -22.01
CA ARG A 53 1.75 7.26 -20.79
C ARG A 53 2.38 6.29 -19.82
N ASN A 54 3.43 6.72 -19.12
CA ASN A 54 4.14 5.85 -18.17
C ASN A 54 3.21 5.32 -17.06
N SER A 55 2.23 6.14 -16.63
CA SER A 55 1.21 5.77 -15.64
C SER A 55 0.27 4.66 -16.08
N ASP A 56 0.14 4.44 -17.40
CA ASP A 56 -0.91 3.60 -17.96
C ASP A 56 -0.35 2.24 -18.42
N VAL A 57 0.98 2.06 -18.39
CA VAL A 57 1.66 0.81 -18.77
C VAL A 57 1.88 -0.05 -17.52
N PRO A 58 1.48 -1.33 -17.53
CA PRO A 58 1.78 -2.24 -16.43
C PRO A 58 3.31 -2.40 -16.24
N PRO A 59 3.79 -2.69 -15.00
CA PRO A 59 5.22 -2.73 -14.68
C PRO A 59 6.05 -3.65 -15.58
N GLN A 60 5.42 -4.71 -16.10
CA GLN A 60 5.97 -5.57 -17.15
C GLN A 60 4.89 -5.79 -18.20
N PHE A 61 5.23 -5.53 -19.44
CA PHE A 61 4.38 -5.86 -20.58
C PHE A 61 5.18 -6.71 -21.58
N SER A 62 4.57 -7.79 -22.05
CA SER A 62 5.07 -8.59 -23.17
C SER A 62 3.92 -8.87 -24.11
N GLY A 63 4.13 -8.59 -25.39
CA GLY A 63 3.11 -8.78 -26.43
C GLY A 63 3.74 -8.97 -27.80
N MET A 64 2.89 -9.27 -28.78
CA MET A 64 3.28 -9.41 -30.18
C MET A 64 2.63 -8.30 -31.01
N PHE A 65 3.43 -7.59 -31.78
CA PHE A 65 2.96 -6.68 -32.81
C PHE A 65 2.90 -7.42 -34.13
N GLN A 66 1.67 -7.60 -34.66
CA GLN A 66 1.41 -8.40 -35.85
C GLN A 66 1.12 -7.50 -37.04
N VAL A 67 1.79 -7.79 -38.17
CA VAL A 67 1.60 -7.06 -39.43
C VAL A 67 0.91 -7.96 -40.45
N TYR A 68 -0.25 -7.54 -40.93
CA TYR A 68 -1.06 -8.25 -41.92
C TYR A 68 -0.92 -7.63 -43.31
N ASN A 69 -0.99 -8.50 -44.34
CA ASN A 69 -1.17 -8.10 -45.73
C ASN A 69 -2.60 -8.40 -46.19
N ASN A 70 -3.01 -7.86 -47.32
CA ASN A 70 -4.24 -8.18 -48.04
C ASN A 70 -4.27 -9.57 -48.70
N SER A 71 -3.25 -10.41 -48.52
CA SER A 71 -3.29 -11.81 -48.96
C SER A 71 -4.03 -12.66 -47.94
N SER A 72 -4.80 -13.65 -48.39
CA SER A 72 -5.66 -14.52 -47.57
C SER A 72 -4.90 -15.49 -46.64
N ILE A 73 -3.66 -15.17 -46.26
CA ILE A 73 -2.75 -16.04 -45.50
C ILE A 73 -2.11 -15.22 -44.38
N GLY A 74 -2.86 -14.97 -43.31
CA GLY A 74 -2.35 -14.60 -41.98
C GLY A 74 -1.45 -13.35 -41.84
N ALA A 75 -0.94 -13.14 -40.62
CA ALA A 75 0.11 -12.16 -40.35
C ALA A 75 1.42 -12.59 -41.03
N ILE A 76 2.16 -11.65 -41.62
CA ILE A 76 3.44 -11.93 -42.30
C ILE A 76 4.63 -11.67 -41.38
N LEU A 77 4.46 -10.86 -40.35
CA LEU A 77 5.53 -10.53 -39.41
C LEU A 77 4.97 -10.38 -37.99
N ASP A 78 5.55 -11.15 -37.08
CA ASP A 78 5.33 -11.04 -35.65
C ASP A 78 6.59 -10.39 -35.02
N ILE A 79 6.42 -9.22 -34.43
CA ILE A 79 7.49 -8.49 -33.74
C ILE A 79 7.24 -8.60 -32.23
N PRO A 80 8.09 -9.30 -31.46
CA PRO A 80 7.95 -9.31 -30.01
C PRO A 80 8.26 -7.92 -29.45
N ILE A 81 7.38 -7.41 -28.60
CA ILE A 81 7.56 -6.17 -27.85
C ILE A 81 7.60 -6.50 -26.37
N SER A 82 8.64 -6.03 -25.70
CA SER A 82 8.72 -6.02 -24.24
C SER A 82 8.93 -4.58 -23.78
N ILE A 83 8.09 -4.14 -22.84
CA ILE A 83 8.25 -2.85 -22.16
C ILE A 83 8.53 -3.18 -20.70
N GLN A 84 9.65 -2.66 -20.21
CA GLN A 84 9.98 -2.64 -18.79
C GLN A 84 10.11 -1.18 -18.39
N SER A 85 9.20 -0.70 -17.55
CA SER A 85 9.41 0.58 -16.89
C SER A 85 10.59 0.43 -15.94
N THR A 86 11.66 1.20 -16.19
CA THR A 86 12.88 1.19 -15.38
C THR A 86 12.86 2.22 -14.25
N GLU A 87 11.88 3.13 -14.23
CA GLU A 87 11.62 3.95 -13.05
C GLU A 87 10.61 3.22 -12.16
N ILE A 88 11.16 2.47 -11.22
CA ILE A 88 10.47 2.15 -9.98
C ILE A 88 10.55 3.45 -9.19
N ASP A 89 9.55 4.32 -9.31
CA ASP A 89 9.40 5.40 -8.34
C ASP A 89 9.30 4.73 -6.96
N GLN A 90 10.39 4.84 -6.19
CA GLN A 90 10.53 4.31 -4.85
C GLN A 90 10.47 5.49 -3.90
N HIS A 91 9.45 5.48 -3.05
CA HIS A 91 9.29 6.49 -2.03
C HIS A 91 9.49 5.86 -0.66
N LEU A 92 10.40 6.46 0.11
CA LEU A 92 10.60 6.17 1.51
C LEU A 92 9.65 7.05 2.32
N LEU A 93 8.75 6.43 3.07
CA LEU A 93 7.81 7.12 3.93
C LEU A 93 8.33 7.04 5.37
N ASN A 94 8.81 8.17 5.87
CA ASN A 94 9.21 8.37 7.24
C ASN A 94 7.98 8.73 8.07
N ILE A 95 7.30 7.70 8.57
CA ILE A 95 6.04 7.85 9.31
C ILE A 95 6.28 7.62 10.79
N LYS A 96 5.78 8.54 11.62
CA LYS A 96 5.75 8.37 13.07
C LYS A 96 4.34 8.17 13.61
N VAL A 97 4.15 7.20 14.49
CA VAL A 97 2.90 6.95 15.22
C VAL A 97 3.20 6.33 16.60
N LEU A 98 2.33 6.55 17.59
CA LEU A 98 2.46 5.99 18.93
C LEU A 98 1.22 5.17 19.29
N LEU A 99 1.35 4.21 20.20
CA LEU A 99 0.27 3.31 20.62
C LEU A 99 -0.06 3.51 22.10
N GLU A 100 -1.33 3.79 22.42
CA GLU A 100 -1.81 3.84 23.81
C GLU A 100 -1.57 2.48 24.49
N GLY A 101 -1.29 2.49 25.79
CA GLY A 101 -1.04 1.27 26.55
C GLY A 101 0.41 0.80 26.45
N ALA A 102 1.05 0.89 25.27
CA ALA A 102 2.48 0.59 25.09
C ALA A 102 3.39 1.78 25.42
N ILE A 103 2.95 3.00 25.11
CA ILE A 103 3.67 4.26 25.34
C ILE A 103 3.81 4.61 26.82
N SER A 104 5.00 5.06 27.22
CA SER A 104 5.31 5.56 28.57
C SER A 104 6.27 6.76 28.45
N GLY A 105 5.76 7.96 28.71
CA GLY A 105 6.45 9.21 28.33
C GLY A 105 6.48 9.34 26.80
N GLU A 106 7.68 9.37 26.22
CA GLU A 106 7.88 9.55 24.77
C GLU A 106 8.30 8.27 24.04
N ILE A 107 8.44 7.14 24.75
CA ILE A 107 8.90 5.86 24.19
C ILE A 107 7.93 4.71 24.51
N MET A 108 7.75 3.82 23.55
CA MET A 108 6.94 2.61 23.71
C MET A 108 7.73 1.49 24.35
N ARG A 109 7.01 0.56 25.00
CA ARG A 109 7.58 -0.70 25.43
C ARG A 109 7.78 -1.64 24.24
N THR A 110 8.66 -2.61 24.43
CA THR A 110 9.05 -3.63 23.44
C THR A 110 8.78 -5.03 23.98
N ASP A 111 7.86 -5.14 24.94
CA ASP A 111 7.62 -6.33 25.75
C ASP A 111 7.36 -7.57 24.89
N LEU A 112 6.63 -7.43 23.77
CA LEU A 112 6.34 -8.52 22.84
C LEU A 112 7.59 -8.99 22.07
N ALA A 113 8.47 -8.08 21.68
CA ALA A 113 9.73 -8.43 21.02
C ALA A 113 10.69 -9.09 22.01
N ASP A 114 10.83 -8.53 23.22
CA ASP A 114 11.70 -9.02 24.28
C ASP A 114 11.29 -10.41 24.77
N GLN A 115 9.99 -10.72 24.73
CA GLN A 115 9.44 -12.04 25.05
C GLN A 115 9.41 -13.01 23.86
N MET A 116 9.89 -12.60 22.67
CA MET A 116 9.86 -13.39 21.43
C MET A 116 8.44 -13.79 20.99
N ILE A 117 7.45 -12.93 21.27
CA ILE A 117 6.03 -13.13 20.95
C ILE A 117 5.68 -12.58 19.56
N LEU A 118 6.33 -11.51 19.12
CA LEU A 118 6.05 -10.90 17.81
C LEU A 118 6.24 -11.92 16.68
N PRO A 119 5.29 -12.00 15.72
CA PRO A 119 5.40 -12.93 14.62
C PRO A 119 6.52 -12.51 13.65
N MET A 120 7.21 -13.50 13.07
CA MET A 120 8.23 -13.27 12.03
C MET A 120 7.62 -13.04 10.64
N GLN A 121 6.30 -13.14 10.51
CA GLN A 121 5.54 -12.81 9.30
C GLN A 121 4.51 -11.74 9.66
N GLN A 122 4.19 -10.85 8.72
CA GLN A 122 3.18 -9.83 8.93
C GLN A 122 1.80 -10.45 9.33
N PRO A 123 1.08 -9.87 10.30
CA PRO A 123 -0.13 -10.49 10.89
C PRO A 123 -1.46 -10.11 10.21
N PHE A 124 -1.43 -9.32 9.14
CA PHE A 124 -2.61 -8.70 8.50
C PHE A 124 -3.21 -9.52 7.34
N SER A 125 -2.83 -10.78 7.16
CA SER A 125 -3.36 -11.63 6.08
C SER A 125 -4.80 -12.12 6.28
N GLY A 126 -5.30 -12.10 7.52
CA GLY A 126 -6.68 -12.45 7.87
C GLY A 126 -7.62 -11.25 7.84
N LEU A 127 -8.91 -11.53 8.05
CA LEU A 127 -9.90 -10.49 8.30
C LEU A 127 -9.49 -9.64 9.52
N PRO A 128 -9.77 -8.33 9.52
CA PRO A 128 -10.49 -7.58 8.48
C PRO A 128 -9.60 -6.99 7.38
N TRP A 129 -8.27 -7.15 7.46
CA TRP A 129 -7.35 -6.47 6.54
C TRP A 129 -7.12 -7.21 5.23
N GLU A 130 -7.12 -8.55 5.27
CA GLU A 130 -6.89 -9.43 4.11
C GLU A 130 -5.66 -9.06 3.26
N TYR A 131 -4.62 -8.52 3.90
CA TYR A 131 -3.40 -8.05 3.25
C TYR A 131 -2.53 -9.23 2.82
N ARG A 132 -2.42 -9.45 1.50
CA ARG A 132 -1.91 -10.71 0.92
C ARG A 132 -0.40 -10.74 0.65
N SER A 133 0.32 -9.65 0.88
CA SER A 133 1.77 -9.65 0.75
C SER A 133 2.43 -10.48 1.86
N SER A 134 3.70 -10.83 1.68
CA SER A 134 4.42 -11.79 2.54
C SER A 134 5.68 -11.20 3.17
N GLU A 135 5.63 -9.95 3.63
CA GLU A 135 6.68 -9.35 4.45
C GLU A 135 7.01 -10.26 5.63
N SER A 136 8.30 -10.54 5.78
CA SER A 136 8.81 -11.43 6.81
C SER A 136 10.17 -10.96 7.31
N ILE A 137 10.43 -11.28 8.56
CA ILE A 137 11.63 -10.95 9.29
C ILE A 137 12.46 -12.22 9.43
N ALA A 138 13.75 -12.14 9.09
CA ALA A 138 14.67 -13.24 9.32
C ALA A 138 15.13 -13.31 10.78
N ILE A 139 15.40 -12.13 11.38
CA ILE A 139 15.85 -11.95 12.76
C ILE A 139 15.14 -10.71 13.30
N MET A 140 14.42 -10.83 14.43
CA MET A 140 13.71 -9.70 15.04
C MET A 140 14.68 -8.54 15.31
N PRO A 141 14.46 -7.35 14.71
CA PRO A 141 15.27 -6.19 15.01
C PRO A 141 15.11 -5.74 16.47
N GLU A 142 16.12 -5.07 17.00
CA GLU A 142 16.01 -4.45 18.33
C GLU A 142 15.00 -3.29 18.30
N ASN A 143 14.44 -2.97 19.47
CA ASN A 143 13.55 -1.83 19.67
C ASN A 143 12.22 -1.87 18.88
N VAL A 144 11.76 -3.05 18.45
CA VAL A 144 10.45 -3.20 17.81
C VAL A 144 9.35 -3.29 18.88
N THR A 145 8.31 -2.47 18.73
CA THR A 145 7.10 -2.51 19.55
C THR A 145 6.07 -3.48 18.96
N ASP A 146 5.72 -3.33 17.69
CA ASP A 146 4.75 -4.22 17.02
C ASP A 146 4.80 -4.09 15.48
N TRP A 147 3.96 -4.84 14.78
CA TRP A 147 3.65 -4.67 13.36
C TRP A 147 2.52 -3.65 13.15
N VAL A 148 2.59 -2.91 12.04
CA VAL A 148 1.53 -2.02 11.55
C VAL A 148 1.33 -2.21 10.05
N LEU A 149 0.13 -1.95 9.54
CA LEU A 149 -0.17 -1.92 8.11
C LEU A 149 -0.37 -0.48 7.66
N VAL A 150 0.42 -0.04 6.67
CA VAL A 150 0.32 1.30 6.09
C VAL A 150 -0.37 1.20 4.74
N THR A 151 -1.42 2.00 4.57
CA THR A 151 -2.22 2.08 3.34
C THR A 151 -2.12 3.49 2.76
N LEU A 152 -1.84 3.57 1.46
CA LEU A 152 -1.88 4.79 0.66
C LEU A 152 -3.09 4.75 -0.27
N SER A 153 -3.91 5.78 -0.23
CA SER A 153 -5.13 5.88 -1.03
C SER A 153 -5.26 7.27 -1.66
N PRO A 154 -5.70 7.41 -2.92
CA PRO A 154 -5.97 8.71 -3.52
C PRO A 154 -7.32 9.30 -3.05
N ASP A 155 -8.13 8.56 -2.29
CA ASP A 155 -9.42 9.02 -1.75
C ASP A 155 -9.43 9.03 -0.22
N ALA A 156 -10.18 9.99 0.35
CA ALA A 156 -10.28 10.14 1.81
C ALA A 156 -10.94 8.93 2.50
N GLY A 157 -11.76 8.17 1.77
CA GLY A 157 -12.46 7.00 2.29
C GLY A 157 -11.58 5.75 2.38
N GLY A 158 -10.39 5.75 1.76
CA GLY A 158 -9.51 4.59 1.72
C GLY A 158 -10.07 3.41 0.92
N THR A 159 -11.04 3.66 0.04
CA THR A 159 -11.72 2.59 -0.73
C THR A 159 -10.93 2.18 -1.96
N ASN A 160 -10.18 3.11 -2.56
CA ASN A 160 -9.23 2.83 -3.63
C ASN A 160 -7.82 2.75 -3.02
N ILE A 161 -7.26 1.55 -2.95
CA ILE A 161 -5.91 1.35 -2.42
C ILE A 161 -4.91 1.51 -3.56
N ALA A 162 -4.05 2.53 -3.46
CA ALA A 162 -2.94 2.70 -4.40
C ALA A 162 -1.75 1.81 -4.03
N ALA A 163 -1.45 1.71 -2.74
CA ALA A 163 -0.41 0.81 -2.24
C ALA A 163 -0.64 0.46 -0.76
N GLN A 164 -0.14 -0.71 -0.35
CA GLN A 164 -0.15 -1.17 1.04
C GLN A 164 1.16 -1.88 1.38
N ARG A 165 1.67 -1.64 2.59
CA ARG A 165 2.87 -2.30 3.10
C ARG A 165 2.79 -2.51 4.60
N ALA A 166 3.08 -3.72 5.06
CA ALA A 166 3.29 -3.99 6.48
C ALA A 166 4.69 -3.54 6.90
N GLY A 167 4.80 -2.85 8.02
CA GLY A 167 6.05 -2.32 8.55
C GLY A 167 6.20 -2.62 10.04
N LEU A 168 7.41 -2.44 10.53
CA LEU A 168 7.74 -2.56 11.94
C LEU A 168 7.60 -1.21 12.61
N LEU A 169 6.80 -1.15 13.67
CA LEU A 169 6.73 0.01 14.55
C LEU A 169 7.82 -0.11 15.60
N THR A 170 8.74 0.84 15.61
CA THR A 170 9.83 0.92 16.57
C THR A 170 9.43 1.70 17.83
N ARG A 171 10.19 1.53 18.90
CA ARG A 171 9.96 2.11 20.24
C ARG A 171 9.80 3.63 20.24
N ASP A 172 10.47 4.35 19.36
CA ASP A 172 10.40 5.82 19.26
C ASP A 172 9.26 6.30 18.35
N GLY A 173 8.48 5.36 17.81
CA GLY A 173 7.30 5.59 16.99
C GLY A 173 7.55 5.54 15.48
N GLN A 174 8.78 5.30 15.01
CA GLN A 174 9.03 5.22 13.57
C GLN A 174 8.51 3.91 12.97
N ILE A 175 7.91 3.99 11.80
CA ILE A 175 7.55 2.82 10.99
C ILE A 175 8.67 2.55 9.98
N THR A 176 9.27 1.37 10.08
CA THR A 176 10.37 0.92 9.23
C THR A 176 9.95 -0.28 8.38
N ASP A 177 10.77 -0.61 7.38
CA ASP A 177 10.72 -1.89 6.70
C ASP A 177 11.17 -3.04 7.63
N VAL A 178 11.21 -4.26 7.11
CA VAL A 178 11.50 -5.49 7.87
C VAL A 178 12.90 -5.58 8.46
N ASP A 179 13.80 -4.65 8.11
CA ASP A 179 15.14 -4.52 8.67
C ASP A 179 15.21 -3.72 9.99
N GLY A 180 14.09 -3.10 10.41
CA GLY A 180 14.00 -2.31 11.64
C GLY A 180 14.68 -0.94 11.59
N GLN A 181 15.15 -0.50 10.41
CA GLN A 181 15.98 0.71 10.29
C GLN A 181 15.58 1.59 9.10
N THR A 182 15.31 1.00 7.94
CA THR A 182 14.99 1.75 6.73
C THR A 182 13.54 2.25 6.82
N PRO A 183 13.23 3.53 6.54
CA PRO A 183 11.86 3.99 6.46
C PRO A 183 11.04 3.14 5.48
N LEU A 184 9.73 3.06 5.70
CA LEU A 184 8.88 2.15 4.94
C LEU A 184 8.92 2.47 3.43
N MET A 185 9.35 1.49 2.62
CA MET A 185 9.56 1.69 1.18
C MET A 185 8.34 1.29 0.37
N PHE A 186 7.77 2.23 -0.37
CA PHE A 186 6.74 1.97 -1.38
C PHE A 186 7.36 2.01 -2.78
N GLY A 187 7.44 0.85 -3.42
CA GLY A 187 7.84 0.74 -4.82
C GLY A 187 6.64 0.79 -5.76
N HIS A 188 6.85 1.30 -6.98
CA HIS A 188 5.82 1.40 -8.01
C HIS A 188 4.64 2.31 -7.62
N LEU A 189 4.88 3.28 -6.75
CA LEU A 189 3.89 4.29 -6.37
C LEU A 189 4.11 5.53 -7.23
N ALA A 190 3.07 6.02 -7.89
CA ALA A 190 3.17 7.23 -8.70
C ALA A 190 3.30 8.48 -7.82
N TRP A 191 3.97 9.51 -8.34
CA TRP A 191 3.89 10.86 -7.79
C TRP A 191 2.43 11.33 -7.73
N GLY A 192 2.02 11.96 -6.63
CA GLY A 192 0.62 12.33 -6.43
C GLY A 192 0.30 12.73 -5.00
N GLU A 193 -0.98 12.90 -4.70
CA GLU A 193 -1.47 13.19 -3.34
C GLU A 193 -2.24 11.97 -2.82
N TYR A 194 -1.90 11.53 -1.61
CA TYR A 194 -2.43 10.31 -1.01
C TYR A 194 -2.79 10.53 0.45
N PHE A 195 -3.92 9.98 0.87
CA PHE A 195 -4.23 9.76 2.27
C PHE A 195 -3.37 8.61 2.80
N ILE A 196 -2.72 8.83 3.94
CA ILE A 196 -1.93 7.82 4.65
C ILE A 196 -2.78 7.28 5.78
N ARG A 197 -3.05 5.98 5.79
CA ARG A 197 -3.77 5.28 6.86
C ARG A 197 -2.86 4.26 7.53
N ILE A 198 -2.92 4.18 8.86
CA ILE A 198 -2.20 3.21 9.68
C ILE A 198 -3.23 2.33 10.38
N ASP A 199 -3.15 1.03 10.16
CA ASP A 199 -3.93 0.01 10.83
C ASP A 199 -3.04 -0.78 11.80
N HIS A 200 -3.59 -1.09 12.97
CA HIS A 200 -2.96 -1.93 13.99
C HIS A 200 -4.00 -2.91 14.53
N ARG A 201 -3.55 -4.07 15.02
CA ARG A 201 -4.42 -5.19 15.43
C ARG A 201 -5.20 -5.00 16.73
N ASN A 202 -4.85 -3.99 17.53
CA ASN A 202 -5.45 -3.71 18.85
C ASN A 202 -5.97 -2.28 18.97
N HIS A 203 -5.73 -1.43 17.97
CA HIS A 203 -5.97 0.01 18.05
C HIS A 203 -6.83 0.48 16.90
N LEU A 204 -7.58 1.56 17.13
CA LEU A 204 -8.32 2.22 16.07
C LEU A 204 -7.37 2.73 14.99
N PRO A 205 -7.70 2.52 13.70
CA PRO A 205 -6.87 3.02 12.62
C PRO A 205 -6.88 4.54 12.58
N VAL A 206 -5.75 5.12 12.17
CA VAL A 206 -5.59 6.57 12.01
C VAL A 206 -5.33 6.91 10.55
N SER A 207 -5.81 8.06 10.10
CA SER A 207 -5.63 8.53 8.72
C SER A 207 -5.31 10.02 8.66
N SER A 208 -4.50 10.42 7.69
CA SER A 208 -4.17 11.83 7.46
C SER A 208 -5.42 12.65 7.10
N ARG A 209 -5.65 13.81 7.74
CA ARG A 209 -6.85 14.64 7.49
C ARG A 209 -6.92 15.19 6.07
N LEU A 210 -5.77 15.56 5.54
CA LEU A 210 -5.59 16.05 4.19
C LEU A 210 -4.68 15.08 3.45
N PRO A 211 -4.78 15.00 2.11
CA PRO A 211 -3.88 14.14 1.37
C PRO A 211 -2.46 14.69 1.46
N VAL A 212 -1.50 13.78 1.57
CA VAL A 212 -0.06 14.03 1.66
C VAL A 212 0.52 13.91 0.27
N ARG A 213 1.27 14.93 -0.14
CA ARG A 213 1.91 14.96 -1.45
C ARG A 213 3.19 14.13 -1.46
N ILE A 214 3.24 13.18 -2.39
CA ILE A 214 4.41 12.38 -2.74
C ILE A 214 5.03 13.04 -3.98
N ASP A 215 6.00 13.92 -3.75
CA ASP A 215 6.76 14.68 -4.78
C ASP A 215 8.28 14.69 -4.52
N SER A 216 8.74 13.93 -3.52
CA SER A 216 10.15 13.56 -3.36
C SER A 216 10.34 12.08 -3.00
N ASN A 217 11.59 11.62 -2.99
CA ASN A 217 11.93 10.24 -2.60
C ASN A 217 11.74 9.97 -1.11
N ILE A 218 11.68 11.00 -0.26
CA ILE A 218 11.51 10.87 1.18
C ILE A 218 10.35 11.76 1.61
N VAL A 219 9.27 11.14 2.07
CA VAL A 219 8.08 11.84 2.56
C VAL A 219 7.97 11.64 4.06
N ASN A 220 7.77 12.73 4.80
CA ASN A 220 7.64 12.70 6.25
C ASN A 220 6.18 12.90 6.64
N TYR A 221 5.70 12.11 7.58
CA TYR A 221 4.38 12.30 8.16
C TYR A 221 4.34 11.85 9.62
N ASP A 222 3.87 12.69 10.52
CA ASP A 222 3.92 12.43 11.95
C ASP A 222 2.52 12.48 12.55
N PHE A 223 2.00 11.33 13.00
CA PHE A 223 0.72 11.21 13.70
C PHE A 223 0.81 11.57 15.19
N SER A 224 2.00 11.84 15.74
CA SER A 224 2.20 11.99 17.19
C SER A 224 2.09 13.41 17.72
N THR A 225 1.96 14.44 16.87
CA THR A 225 2.17 15.85 17.26
C THR A 225 0.94 16.76 17.22
N ALA A 226 -0.24 16.31 16.80
CA ALA A 226 -1.50 17.09 16.92
C ALA A 226 -2.76 16.24 16.70
N GLY A 227 -3.82 16.39 17.51
CA GLY A 227 -5.10 15.69 17.34
C GLY A 227 -5.95 16.08 16.10
N THR A 228 -5.33 16.65 15.06
CA THR A 228 -6.00 17.18 13.85
C THR A 228 -6.06 16.20 12.69
N PHE A 229 -5.91 14.90 12.93
CA PHE A 229 -5.94 13.86 11.91
C PHE A 229 -7.37 13.46 11.54
N ALA A 230 -7.57 12.81 10.38
CA ALA A 230 -8.88 12.69 9.70
C ALA A 230 -9.97 12.09 10.57
N ILE A 231 -9.56 11.27 11.53
CA ILE A 231 -10.44 10.52 12.38
C ILE A 231 -10.31 11.06 13.80
N GLU A 232 -11.07 12.12 14.10
CA GLU A 232 -10.90 12.99 15.27
C GLU A 232 -10.92 12.24 16.62
N ARG A 233 -11.45 11.02 16.66
CA ARG A 233 -11.55 10.21 17.88
C ARG A 233 -10.62 8.99 17.91
N ALA A 234 -9.98 8.64 16.79
CA ALA A 234 -9.09 7.47 16.72
C ALA A 234 -7.78 7.65 17.50
N GLN A 235 -7.46 8.89 17.91
CA GLN A 235 -6.30 9.19 18.73
C GLN A 235 -6.67 9.73 20.11
N ILE A 236 -5.69 9.68 21.00
CA ILE A 236 -5.77 10.20 22.35
C ILE A 236 -4.47 10.94 22.69
N GLU A 237 -4.61 12.10 23.31
CA GLU A 237 -3.50 12.82 23.92
C GLU A 237 -3.11 12.12 25.22
N ILE A 238 -1.87 11.61 25.28
CA ILE A 238 -1.33 10.86 26.43
C ILE A 238 -0.45 11.74 27.32
N ASP A 239 0.09 12.80 26.76
CA ASP A 239 0.86 13.86 27.41
C ASP A 239 0.74 15.13 26.55
N ASN A 240 1.13 16.29 27.07
CA ASN A 240 0.95 17.58 26.40
C ASN A 240 1.60 17.61 25.00
N GLY A 241 0.77 17.59 23.96
CA GLY A 241 1.20 17.58 22.56
C GLY A 241 1.63 16.20 22.03
N VAL A 242 1.49 15.13 22.83
CA VAL A 242 1.85 13.76 22.44
C VAL A 242 0.57 12.94 22.23
N TRP A 243 0.38 12.50 20.99
CA TRP A 243 -0.82 11.78 20.55
C TRP A 243 -0.49 10.32 20.17
N ALA A 244 -1.36 9.41 20.56
CA ALA A 244 -1.24 7.99 20.25
C ALA A 244 -2.54 7.45 19.64
N MET A 245 -2.45 6.38 18.85
CA MET A 245 -3.60 5.59 18.44
C MET A 245 -4.31 5.06 19.68
N ARG A 246 -5.64 5.12 19.67
CA ARG A 246 -6.46 4.70 20.80
C ARG A 246 -6.58 3.18 20.82
N SER A 247 -6.27 2.57 21.96
CA SER A 247 -6.30 1.11 22.13
C SER A 247 -7.69 0.62 22.49
N GLY A 248 -8.07 -0.59 22.08
CA GLY A 248 -9.34 -1.22 22.46
C GLY A 248 -10.10 -1.91 21.33
N ASP A 249 -9.64 -1.81 20.09
CA ASP A 249 -10.27 -2.45 18.93
C ASP A 249 -9.65 -3.84 18.74
N ALA A 250 -10.25 -4.85 19.38
CA ALA A 250 -9.79 -6.23 19.30
C ALA A 250 -10.35 -6.97 18.08
N THR A 251 -11.35 -6.38 17.41
CA THR A 251 -11.98 -6.97 16.23
C THR A 251 -11.40 -6.42 14.92
N GLY A 252 -10.67 -5.30 14.98
CA GLY A 252 -10.12 -4.57 13.84
C GLY A 252 -11.19 -3.87 13.02
N ASP A 253 -12.41 -3.71 13.55
CA ASP A 253 -13.56 -3.21 12.79
C ASP A 253 -13.70 -1.68 12.82
N ALA A 254 -12.67 -1.01 13.34
CA ALA A 254 -12.62 0.43 13.54
C ALA A 254 -13.69 0.95 14.52
N GLY A 255 -14.17 0.10 15.43
CA GLY A 255 -14.99 0.45 16.58
C GLY A 255 -14.39 -0.09 17.87
N ILE A 256 -14.48 0.67 18.96
CA ILE A 256 -14.25 0.18 20.32
C ILE A 256 -15.61 0.09 20.98
N ASP A 257 -16.19 -1.10 20.98
CA ASP A 257 -17.50 -1.37 21.55
C ASP A 257 -17.60 -2.73 22.23
N ILE A 258 -18.83 -3.13 22.56
CA ILE A 258 -19.11 -4.37 23.28
C ILE A 258 -18.61 -5.62 22.53
N ARG A 259 -18.45 -5.56 21.20
CA ARG A 259 -17.93 -6.65 20.37
C ARG A 259 -16.46 -6.91 20.66
N ASP A 260 -15.63 -5.89 20.90
CA ASP A 260 -14.23 -6.10 21.32
C ASP A 260 -14.13 -6.78 22.67
N LYS A 261 -15.07 -6.46 23.56
CA LYS A 261 -15.14 -7.12 24.87
C LYS A 261 -15.61 -8.56 24.76
N ILE A 262 -16.67 -8.84 24.00
CA ILE A 262 -17.26 -10.20 23.92
C ILE A 262 -16.42 -11.11 23.02
N ASN A 263 -16.03 -10.64 21.84
CA ASN A 263 -15.31 -11.41 20.82
C ASN A 263 -13.78 -11.33 20.95
N GLY A 264 -13.26 -10.34 21.69
CA GLY A 264 -11.83 -10.24 22.01
C GLY A 264 -11.55 -10.60 23.46
N TRP A 265 -11.70 -9.63 24.37
CA TRP A 265 -11.21 -9.73 25.75
C TRP A 265 -11.80 -10.92 26.52
N GLN A 266 -13.11 -11.19 26.44
CA GLN A 266 -13.73 -12.29 27.19
C GLN A 266 -13.25 -13.67 26.71
N LEU A 267 -12.91 -13.82 25.43
CA LEU A 267 -12.40 -15.06 24.88
C LEU A 267 -10.92 -15.28 25.21
N GLN A 268 -10.16 -14.20 25.36
CA GLN A 268 -8.72 -14.25 25.59
C GLN A 268 -8.31 -13.99 27.06
N LYS A 269 -9.23 -13.57 27.95
CA LYS A 269 -8.91 -13.25 29.35
C LYS A 269 -8.15 -14.38 30.06
N GLY A 270 -7.10 -14.01 30.78
CA GLY A 270 -6.18 -14.92 31.46
C GLY A 270 -5.13 -15.56 30.55
N ALA A 271 -5.14 -15.29 29.24
CA ALA A 271 -4.08 -15.71 28.36
C ALA A 271 -2.79 -14.93 28.64
N VAL A 272 -1.65 -15.60 28.47
CA VAL A 272 -0.31 -15.08 28.76
C VAL A 272 0.67 -15.61 27.71
N ASN A 273 1.78 -14.90 27.53
CA ASN A 273 2.88 -15.24 26.60
C ASN A 273 2.39 -15.44 25.15
N GLY A 274 1.52 -14.56 24.65
CA GLY A 274 1.00 -14.69 23.29
C GLY A 274 0.64 -13.38 22.63
N TYR A 275 0.44 -13.45 21.33
CA TYR A 275 0.15 -12.31 20.45
C TYR A 275 -1.37 -12.17 20.29
N PHE A 276 -2.01 -11.46 21.23
CA PHE A 276 -3.47 -11.45 21.38
C PHE A 276 -4.14 -10.16 20.90
N SER A 277 -5.30 -10.28 20.26
CA SER A 277 -6.05 -9.12 19.76
C SER A 277 -6.67 -8.27 20.88
N ALA A 278 -6.78 -8.79 22.10
CA ALA A 278 -7.27 -8.06 23.28
C ALA A 278 -6.19 -7.73 24.31
N ASP A 279 -4.91 -7.92 23.96
CA ASP A 279 -3.76 -7.39 24.70
C ASP A 279 -3.60 -5.91 24.31
N PHE A 280 -4.27 -5.04 25.06
CA PHE A 280 -4.44 -3.62 24.74
C PHE A 280 -3.28 -2.77 25.28
N ASN A 281 -2.46 -3.32 26.18
CA ASN A 281 -1.23 -2.67 26.65
C ASN A 281 0.04 -3.24 25.98
N LEU A 282 -0.06 -4.30 25.17
CA LEU A 282 1.05 -4.97 24.49
C LEU A 282 2.07 -5.60 25.44
N ASP A 283 1.63 -6.16 26.57
CA ASP A 283 2.52 -6.80 27.55
C ASP A 283 2.63 -8.34 27.43
N GLY A 284 1.91 -8.92 26.46
CA GLY A 284 1.86 -10.35 26.18
C GLY A 284 0.79 -11.09 26.97
N LYS A 285 -0.11 -10.38 27.68
CA LYS A 285 -1.17 -10.94 28.51
C LYS A 285 -2.51 -10.27 28.20
N VAL A 286 -3.59 -10.95 28.56
CA VAL A 286 -4.94 -10.38 28.50
C VAL A 286 -5.55 -10.45 29.90
N ASP A 287 -5.55 -9.36 30.63
CA ASP A 287 -5.97 -9.32 32.03
C ASP A 287 -6.85 -8.09 32.38
N SER A 288 -6.92 -7.75 33.67
CA SER A 288 -7.71 -6.64 34.16
C SER A 288 -7.23 -5.26 33.71
N VAL A 289 -5.96 -5.13 33.32
CA VAL A 289 -5.38 -3.89 32.78
C VAL A 289 -5.97 -3.60 31.40
N ASP A 290 -6.06 -4.60 30.54
CA ASP A 290 -6.61 -4.45 29.18
C ASP A 290 -8.06 -4.00 29.20
N VAL A 291 -8.91 -4.66 30.00
CA VAL A 291 -10.32 -4.26 30.07
C VAL A 291 -10.49 -2.88 30.71
N ALA A 292 -9.53 -2.41 31.53
CA ALA A 292 -9.55 -1.05 32.04
C ALA A 292 -9.25 -0.02 30.93
N ILE A 293 -8.30 -0.32 30.04
CA ILE A 293 -8.02 0.48 28.83
C ILE A 293 -9.25 0.50 27.92
N TRP A 294 -9.81 -0.66 27.59
CA TRP A 294 -11.03 -0.75 26.78
C TRP A 294 -12.20 0.06 27.38
N ARG A 295 -12.42 -0.01 28.71
CA ARG A 295 -13.49 0.76 29.37
C ARG A 295 -13.34 2.27 29.20
N LYS A 296 -12.10 2.78 29.20
CA LYS A 296 -11.80 4.21 28.99
C LYS A 296 -12.16 4.64 27.56
N ASN A 297 -11.99 3.74 26.60
CA ASN A 297 -12.13 4.02 25.17
C ASN A 297 -13.42 3.49 24.54
N ASN A 298 -14.26 2.79 25.29
CA ASN A 298 -15.51 2.23 24.79
C ASN A 298 -16.48 3.32 24.30
N GLY A 299 -17.09 3.07 23.14
CA GLY A 299 -17.98 4.00 22.44
C GLY A 299 -17.25 4.93 21.46
N ILE A 300 -15.99 4.66 21.13
CA ILE A 300 -15.24 5.40 20.12
C ILE A 300 -15.19 4.60 18.83
N SER A 301 -15.35 5.27 17.69
CA SER A 301 -15.16 4.66 16.37
C SER A 301 -14.26 5.53 15.51
N ALA A 302 -13.49 4.86 14.66
CA ALA A 302 -12.70 5.49 13.61
C ALA A 302 -13.51 5.72 12.31
N ILE A 303 -14.72 5.17 12.24
CA ILE A 303 -15.68 5.38 11.16
C ILE A 303 -16.62 6.48 11.63
N ASP A 304 -16.64 7.59 10.91
CA ASP A 304 -17.62 8.63 11.21
C ASP A 304 -19.00 8.14 10.78
N PHE A 305 -19.88 7.88 11.74
CA PHE A 305 -21.30 7.64 11.49
C PHE A 305 -22.04 8.95 11.12
N SER A 306 -21.36 10.11 11.06
CA SER A 306 -21.93 11.36 10.57
C SER A 306 -22.02 11.42 9.03
N GLY A 307 -22.61 10.38 8.45
CA GLY A 307 -23.43 10.54 7.26
C GLY A 307 -24.76 11.23 7.62
N GLU A 308 -24.72 12.43 8.20
CA GLU A 308 -25.90 13.29 8.33
C GLU A 308 -25.62 14.72 7.85
N ASN A 309 -26.22 14.98 6.68
CA ASN A 309 -26.53 16.23 5.97
C ASN A 309 -25.52 16.78 4.97
#